data_AF-A0A8X6PKM8-F1
#
_entry.id   AF-A0A8X6PKM8-F1
#
_cell.length_a   1.000
_cell.length_b   1.000
_cell.length_c   1.000
_cell.angle_alpha   90.00
_cell.angle_beta   90.00
_cell.angle_gamma   90.00
#
_symmetry.space_group_name_H-M   'P 1'
#
loop_
_entity.id
_entity.type
_entity.pdbx_description
1 polymer ?
#
loop_
_entity_poly.entity_id
_entity_poly.type
_entity_poly.pdbx_seq_one_letter_code
_entity_poly.pdbx_strand_id
1 'polypeptide(L)' 'LDAWDICLKLRDNGLLAKPTHGDIIRLAPPLVISDIEMSQCVEIIYNTFKSL' A
#
# COMPACT_ATOMS: atom_id res chain seq x y z
N LEU A 1 -5.96 10.74 -9.92
CA LEU A 1 -6.13 9.65 -8.95
C LEU A 1 -6.00 10.27 -7.58
N ASP A 2 -7.02 10.11 -6.75
CA ASP A 2 -6.94 10.51 -5.36
C ASP A 2 -6.25 9.40 -4.52
N ALA A 3 -5.96 9.68 -3.25
CA ALA A 3 -5.33 8.69 -2.38
C ALA A 3 -6.24 7.47 -2.12
N TRP A 4 -7.57 7.63 -2.29
CA TRP A 4 -8.53 6.55 -2.13
C TRP A 4 -8.46 5.55 -3.29
N ASP A 5 -8.38 6.03 -4.53
CA ASP A 5 -8.18 5.24 -5.75
C ASP A 5 -6.91 4.38 -5.64
N ILE A 6 -5.84 4.96 -5.11
CA ILE A 6 -4.58 4.25 -4.89
C ILE A 6 -4.76 3.16 -3.84
N CYS A 7 -5.47 3.42 -2.73
CA CYS A 7 -5.77 2.39 -1.73
C CYS A 7 -6.64 1.26 -2.27
N LEU A 8 -7.57 1.54 -3.20
CA LEU A 8 -8.35 0.50 -3.88
C LEU A 8 -7.45 -0.39 -4.76
N LYS A 9 -6.51 0.20 -5.51
CA LYS A 9 -5.54 -0.57 -6.30
C LYS A 9 -4.59 -1.39 -5.44
N LEU A 10 -4.12 -0.83 -4.32
CA LEU A 10 -3.30 -1.56 -3.35
C LEU A 10 -4.07 -2.77 -2.80
N ARG A 11 -5.35 -2.62 -2.45
CA ARG A 11 -6.21 -3.73 -2.01
C ARG A 11 -6.27 -4.84 -3.06
N ASP A 12 -6.49 -4.48 -4.33
CA ASP A 12 -6.60 -5.44 -5.43
C ASP A 12 -5.28 -6.18 -5.67
N ASN A 13 -4.15 -5.54 -5.37
CA ASN A 13 -2.81 -6.13 -5.39
C ASN A 13 -2.40 -6.81 -4.07
N GLY A 14 -3.31 -6.92 -3.08
CA GLY A 14 -3.09 -7.67 -1.84
C GLY A 14 -2.57 -6.87 -0.64
N LEU A 15 -2.56 -5.54 -0.69
CA LEU A 15 -2.12 -4.68 0.42
C LEU A 15 -3.22 -3.72 0.87
N LEU A 16 -3.61 -3.80 2.14
CA LEU A 16 -4.62 -2.92 2.72
C LEU A 16 -3.97 -1.68 3.33
N ALA A 17 -4.43 -0.52 2.88
CA ALA A 17 -4.05 0.78 3.43
C ALA A 17 -5.28 1.71 3.46
N LYS A 18 -5.17 2.83 4.18
CA LYS A 18 -6.21 3.85 4.25
C LYS A 18 -5.61 5.24 4.03
N PRO A 19 -6.30 6.13 3.30
CA PRO A 19 -5.89 7.51 3.24
C PRO A 19 -6.25 8.27 4.52
N THR A 20 -5.52 9.33 4.79
CA THR A 20 -5.74 10.34 5.83
C THR A 20 -5.64 11.70 5.18
N HIS A 21 -6.48 12.65 5.60
CA HIS A 21 -6.52 14.02 5.06
C HIS A 21 -6.72 14.13 3.52
N GLY A 22 -7.08 13.04 2.84
CA GLY A 22 -7.41 12.99 1.41
C GLY A 22 -6.22 12.77 0.48
N ASP A 23 -5.00 13.02 0.95
CA ASP A 23 -3.77 13.06 0.15
C ASP A 23 -2.64 12.18 0.71
N ILE A 24 -2.71 11.78 1.99
CA ILE A 24 -1.68 10.96 2.65
C ILE A 24 -2.15 9.52 2.79
N ILE A 25 -1.35 8.53 2.39
CA ILE A 25 -1.60 7.11 2.66
C ILE A 25 -0.73 6.66 3.84
N ARG A 26 -1.35 6.12 4.89
CA ARG A 26 -0.61 5.60 6.06
C ARG A 26 -0.28 4.12 5.86
N LEU A 27 1.00 3.79 5.95
CA LEU A 27 1.52 2.43 5.95
C LEU A 27 2.05 2.10 7.35
N ALA A 28 1.34 1.22 8.05
CA ALA A 28 1.70 0.80 9.41
C ALA A 28 1.41 -0.69 9.56
N PRO A 29 2.33 -1.57 9.11
CA PRO A 29 2.17 -3.01 9.25
C PRO A 29 2.27 -3.45 10.73
N PRO A 30 1.79 -4.64 11.09
CA PRO A 30 2.00 -5.22 12.42
C PRO A 30 3.49 -5.36 12.74
N LEU A 31 3.85 -5.21 14.02
CA LEU A 31 5.25 -5.30 14.47
C LEU A 31 5.87 -6.71 14.37
N VAL A 32 5.04 -7.71 14.10
CA VAL A 32 5.46 -9.11 13.92
C VAL A 32 5.87 -9.44 12.48
N ILE A 33 5.78 -8.48 11.55
CA ILE A 33 6.13 -8.68 10.14
C ILE A 33 7.61 -9.04 9.97
N SER A 34 7.89 -10.00 9.09
CA SER A 34 9.26 -10.41 8.74
C SER A 34 9.86 -9.55 7.62
N ASP A 35 11.18 -9.61 7.43
CA ASP A 35 11.88 -8.90 6.34
C ASP A 35 11.40 -9.33 4.95
N ILE A 36 11.01 -10.60 4.78
CA ILE A 36 10.50 -11.14 3.52
C ILE A 36 9.13 -10.54 3.20
N GLU A 37 8.21 -10.53 4.17
CA GLU A 37 6.88 -9.94 4.02
C GLU A 37 6.96 -8.42 3.82
N MET A 38 7.90 -7.75 4.50
CA MET A 38 8.17 -6.33 4.28
C MET A 38 8.59 -6.06 2.83
N SER A 39 9.50 -6.88 2.29
CA SER A 39 9.96 -6.76 0.91
C SER A 39 8.82 -6.99 -0.10
N GLN A 40 7.95 -7.97 0.16
CA GLN A 40 6.75 -8.21 -0.65
C GLN A 40 5.78 -7.02 -0.62
N CYS A 41 5.57 -6.40 0.56
CA CYS A 41 4.75 -5.20 0.69
C CYS A 41 5.32 -4.04 -0.14
N VAL A 42 6.64 -3.82 -0.09
CA VAL A 42 7.32 -2.79 -0.89
C VAL A 42 7.16 -3.05 -2.39
N GLU A 43 7.27 -4.31 -2.82
CA GLU A 43 7.08 -4.70 -4.22
C GLU A 43 5.64 -4.44 -4.69
N ILE A 44 4.63 -4.79 -3.88
CA ILE A 44 3.22 -4.48 -4.16
C ILE A 44 3.02 -2.98 -4.33
N ILE A 45 3.58 -2.16 -3.42
CA ILE A 45 3.49 -0.70 -3.50
C ILE A 45 4.13 -0.21 -4.80
N TYR A 46 5.36 -0.62 -5.08
CA TYR A 46 6.08 -0.21 -6.29
C TYR A 46 5.33 -0.58 -7.57
N ASN A 47 4.86 -1.82 -7.69
CA ASN A 47 4.13 -2.29 -8.87
C ASN A 47 2.78 -1.59 -9.02
N THR A 48 2.11 -1.27 -7.90
CA THR A 48 0.88 -0.47 -7.92
C THR A 48 1.15 0.90 -8.50
N PHE A 49 2.17 1.61 -8.03
CA PHE A 49 2.53 2.94 -8.55
C PHE A 49 3.05 2.93 -10.00
N LYS A 50 3.82 1.90 -10.38
CA LYS A 50 4.35 1.74 -11.73
C LYS A 50 3.26 1.48 -12.78
N SER A 51 2.11 0.94 -12.37
CA SER A 51 0.96 0.63 -13.23
C SER A 51 -0.13 1.71 -13.21
N LEU A 52 0.07 2.81 -12.48
CA LEU A 52 -0.79 4.00 -12.56
C LEU A 52 -0.53 4.79 -13.83
#